data_AF-A0A5M6HQT6-F1
#
_entry.id   AF-A0A5M6HQT6-F1
#
_cell.length_a   1.000
_cell.length_b   1.000
_cell.length_c   1.000
_cell.angle_alpha   90.00
_cell.angle_beta   90.00
_cell.angle_gamma   90.00
#
_symmetry.space_group_name_H-M   'P 1'
#
loop_
_entity.id
_entity.type
_entity.pdbx_description
1 polymer ?
#
loop_
_entity_poly.entity_id
_entity_poly.type
_entity_poly.pdbx_seq_one_letter_code
_entity_poly.pdbx_strand_id
1 'polypeptide(L)' 'MTKKDLIEFRRAIKAVRAVHAASPEKARQFLAKQGVLDKRGQLTKKYAPAKARSLTRAKSAV' A
#
# COMPACT_ATOMS: atom_id res chain seq x y z
N MET A 1 -6.97 -11.30 20.89
CA MET A 1 -7.31 -11.16 19.46
C MET A 1 -6.88 -12.43 18.75
N THR A 2 -7.83 -13.24 18.30
CA THR A 2 -7.58 -14.54 17.67
C THR A 2 -7.25 -14.37 16.18
N LYS A 3 -6.72 -15.42 15.54
CA LYS A 3 -6.48 -15.41 14.08
C LYS A 3 -7.77 -15.17 13.29
N LYS A 4 -8.93 -15.63 13.79
CA LYS A 4 -10.24 -15.39 13.16
C LYS A 4 -10.61 -13.90 13.21
N ASP A 5 -10.44 -13.26 14.36
CA ASP A 5 -10.75 -11.83 14.54
C ASP A 5 -9.90 -10.95 13.62
N LEU A 6 -8.63 -11.31 13.42
CA LEU A 6 -7.73 -10.62 12.48
C LEU A 6 -8.17 -10.73 11.02
N ILE A 7 -8.72 -11.89 10.63
CA ILE A 7 -9.23 -12.13 9.27
C ILE A 7 -10.52 -11.35 9.05
N GLU A 8 -11.44 -11.38 10.01
CA GLU A 8 -12.69 -10.63 9.94
C GLU A 8 -12.45 -9.12 9.94
N PHE A 9 -11.55 -8.63 10.79
CA PHE A 9 -11.16 -7.23 10.82
C PHE A 9 -10.56 -6.78 9.48
N ARG A 10 -9.67 -7.58 8.88
CA ARG A 10 -9.13 -7.30 7.53
C ARG A 10 -10.22 -7.26 6.46
N ARG A 11 -11.19 -8.17 6.51
CA ARG A 11 -12.32 -8.20 5.57
C ARG A 11 -13.21 -6.97 5.74
N ALA A 12 -13.51 -6.57 6.97
CA ALA A 12 -14.28 -5.37 7.28
C ALA A 12 -13.59 -4.10 6.75
N ILE A 13 -12.29 -3.93 7.01
CA ILE A 13 -11.50 -2.80 6.46
C ILE A 13 -11.53 -2.81 4.92
N LYS A 14 -11.44 -3.98 4.29
CA LYS A 14 -11.49 -4.11 2.83
C LYS A 14 -12.87 -3.73 2.27
N ALA A 15 -13.94 -4.17 2.91
CA ALA A 15 -15.31 -3.83 2.53
C ALA A 15 -15.59 -2.33 2.70
N VAL A 16 -15.22 -1.75 3.85
CA VAL A 16 -15.31 -0.31 4.13
C VAL A 16 -14.50 0.48 3.10
N ARG A 17 -13.28 0.04 2.76
CA ARG A 17 -12.50 0.66 1.67
C ARG A 17 -13.19 0.53 0.32
N ALA A 18 -13.81 -0.59 -0.01
CA ALA A 18 -14.52 -0.75 -1.28
C ALA A 18 -15.74 0.18 -1.39
N VAL A 19 -16.44 0.40 -0.27
CA VAL A 19 -17.61 1.28 -0.20
C VAL A 19 -17.21 2.77 -0.16
N HIS A 20 -16.15 3.12 0.56
CA HIS A 20 -15.78 4.52 0.83
C HIS A 20 -14.62 5.06 0.00
N ALA A 21 -13.83 4.22 -0.67
CA ALA A 21 -12.88 4.69 -1.67
C ALA A 21 -13.68 5.15 -2.90
N ALA A 22 -14.08 6.42 -2.89
CA ALA A 22 -14.92 7.07 -3.90
C ALA A 22 -14.42 6.93 -5.36
N SER A 23 -13.18 6.47 -5.57
CA SER A 23 -12.70 5.76 -6.76
C SER A 23 -11.29 5.19 -6.49
N PRO A 24 -10.81 4.19 -7.27
CA PRO A 24 -9.41 3.75 -7.20
C PRO A 24 -8.40 4.90 -7.39
N GLU A 25 -8.77 5.93 -8.13
CA GLU A 25 -7.93 7.11 -8.38
C GLU A 25 -7.84 8.00 -7.14
N LYS A 26 -8.96 8.27 -6.46
CA LYS A 26 -8.96 9.03 -5.20
C LYS A 26 -8.14 8.31 -4.13
N ALA A 27 -8.19 6.98 -4.08
CA ALA A 27 -7.35 6.20 -3.18
C ALA A 27 -5.85 6.36 -3.49
N ARG A 28 -5.46 6.33 -4.78
CA ARG A 28 -4.06 6.56 -5.18
C ARG A 28 -3.62 7.99 -4.87
N GLN A 29 -4.45 8.98 -5.13
CA GLN A 29 -4.17 10.39 -4.80
C GLN A 29 -3.99 10.59 -3.29
N PHE A 30 -4.85 9.97 -2.47
CA PHE A 30 -4.70 10.01 -1.01
C PHE A 30 -3.39 9.38 -0.56
N LEU A 31 -3.04 8.20 -1.07
CA LEU A 31 -1.80 7.51 -0.73
C LEU A 31 -0.55 8.28 -1.20
N ALA A 32 -0.62 8.97 -2.35
CA ALA A 32 0.44 9.86 -2.82
C ALA A 32 0.59 11.10 -1.92
N LYS A 33 -0.52 11.75 -1.53
CA LYS A 33 -0.51 12.89 -0.59
C LYS A 33 0.07 12.53 0.78
N GLN A 34 -0.19 11.31 1.25
CA GLN A 34 0.35 10.80 2.51
C GLN A 34 1.82 10.36 2.41
N GLY A 35 2.46 10.49 1.24
CA GLY A 35 3.85 10.06 1.03
C GLY A 35 4.05 8.55 1.09
N VAL A 36 2.97 7.77 0.98
CA VAL A 36 3.03 6.30 0.92
C VAL A 36 3.45 5.85 -0.48
N LEU A 37 3.00 6.57 -1.51
CA LEU A 37 3.38 6.34 -2.90
C LEU A 37 4.27 7.46 -3.43
N ASP A 38 5.20 7.12 -4.33
CA ASP A 38 5.98 8.07 -5.10
C ASP A 38 5.24 8.53 -6.37
N LYS A 39 5.87 9.42 -7.16
CA LYS A 39 5.30 9.97 -8.41
C LYS A 39 5.05 8.90 -9.49
N ARG A 40 5.60 7.69 -9.34
CA ARG A 40 5.42 6.55 -10.24
C ARG A 40 4.38 5.56 -9.72
N GLY A 41 3.71 5.88 -8.60
CA GLY A 41 2.73 5.01 -7.96
C GLY A 41 3.35 3.83 -7.21
N GLN A 42 4.65 3.89 -6.90
CA GLN A 42 5.37 2.85 -6.16
C GLN A 42 5.45 3.19 -4.68
N LEU A 43 5.55 2.18 -3.81
CA LEU A 43 5.70 2.40 -2.37
C LEU A 43 7.02 3.14 -2.06
N THR A 44 6.95 4.18 -1.23
CA THR A 44 8.15 4.88 -0.76
C THR A 44 8.98 4.00 0.17
N LYS A 45 10.29 4.28 0.29
CA LYS A 45 11.27 3.45 1.04
C LYS A 45 10.86 3.14 2.50
N LYS A 46 10.03 3.98 3.11
CA LYS A 46 9.51 3.82 4.47
C LYS A 46 8.46 2.69 4.57
N TYR A 47 7.69 2.47 3.52
CA TYR A 47 6.57 1.52 3.48
C TYR A 47 6.83 0.31 2.57
N ALA A 48 7.87 0.35 1.73
CA ALA A 48 8.30 -0.80 0.96
C ALA A 48 8.84 -1.91 1.88
N PRO A 49 8.42 -3.18 1.71
CA PRO A 49 8.95 -4.29 2.50
C PRO A 49 10.45 -4.44 2.27
N ALA A 50 11.19 -4.87 3.31
CA ALA A 50 12.65 -5.01 3.24
C ALA A 50 13.13 -5.88 2.06
N LYS A 51 12.33 -6.86 1.63
CA LYS A 51 12.60 -7.72 0.47
C LYS A 51 12.47 -7.00 -0.90
N ALA A 52 11.73 -5.89 -0.98
CA ALA A 52 11.65 -5.05 -2.18
C ALA A 52 12.78 -4.01 -2.27
N ARG A 53 13.52 -3.78 -1.17
CA ARG A 53 14.71 -2.91 -1.17
C ARG A 53 15.88 -3.53 -1.95
N SER A 54 15.93 -4.85 -2.11
CA SER A 54 16.99 -5.52 -2.90
C SER A 54 16.80 -5.39 -4.41
N LEU A 55 15.54 -5.30 -4.90
CA LEU A 55 15.25 -5.19 -6.33
C LEU A 55 15.51 -3.79 -6.91
N THR A 56 15.56 -2.75 -6.06
CA THR A 56 15.89 -1.39 -6.51
C THR A 56 17.39 -1.12 -6.57
N ARG A 57 18.23 -1.93 -5.91
CA ARG A 57 19.71 -1.85 -6.03
C ARG A 57 20.23 -2.58 -7.27
N ALA A 58 19.52 -3.60 -7.76
CA ALA A 58 19.92 -4.36 -8.94
C ALA A 58 19.72 -3.62 -10.27
N LYS A 59 18.98 -2.49 -10.30
CA LYS A 59 18.72 -1.72 -11.53
C LYS A 59 19.61 -0.47 -11.69
N SER A 60 20.55 -0.24 -10.76
CA SER A 60 21.53 0.86 -10.82
C SER A 60 22.95 0.38 -11.10
N ALA A 61 23.10 -0.87 -11.56
CA ALA A 61 24.39 -1.48 -11.89
C ALA A 61 24.43 -1.97 -13.36
N VAL A 62 23.84 -1.19 -14.27
CA VAL A 62 24.04 -1.27 -15.73
C VAL A 62 24.31 0.13 -16.24
#